data_AF-A0A970U372-F1
#
_entry.id   AF-A0A970U372-F1
#
_cell.length_a   1.000
_cell.length_b   1.000
_cell.length_c   1.000
_cell.angle_alpha   90.00
_cell.angle_beta   90.00
_cell.angle_gamma   90.00
#
_symmetry.space_group_name_H-M   'P 1'
#
loop_
_entity.id
_entity.type
_entity.pdbx_description
1 polymer ?
#
loop_
_entity_poly.entity_id
_entity_poly.type
_entity_poly.pdbx_seq_one_letter_code
_entity_poly.pdbx_strand_id
1 'polypeptide(L)'
;MKVLEDLYYGNINPYEKFFNRKSEYAKLAKIITENEEKITAFLNALPNSEEEQHLFSQMINAHSEITQFSEFVRFMEGFRLGASIMLETFVLPQQSVIRDIY
;
A
#
# COMPACT_ATOMS: atom_id res chain seq x y z
N MET A 1 -17.87 19.00 6.24
CA MET A 1 -17.61 17.57 6.01
C MET A 1 -17.50 16.89 7.37
N LYS A 2 -18.24 15.79 7.58
CA LYS A 2 -18.15 14.98 8.80
C LYS A 2 -17.48 13.67 8.42
N VAL A 3 -16.16 13.64 8.52
CA VAL A 3 -15.32 12.49 8.13
C VAL A 3 -15.84 11.16 8.71
N LEU A 4 -16.39 11.16 9.94
CA LEU A 4 -16.96 9.97 10.56
C LEU A 4 -18.28 9.50 9.93
N GLU A 5 -19.13 10.44 9.50
CA GLU A 5 -20.39 10.13 8.82
C GLU A 5 -20.11 9.58 7.41
N ASP A 6 -19.16 10.20 6.71
CA ASP A 6 -18.70 9.73 5.40
C ASP A 6 -17.98 8.37 5.48
N LEU A 7 -17.25 8.10 6.55
CA LEU A 7 -16.67 6.78 6.80
C LEU A 7 -17.74 5.73 7.12
N TYR A 8 -18.75 6.08 7.94
CA TYR A 8 -19.84 5.18 8.31
C TYR A 8 -20.67 4.74 7.09
N TYR A 9 -20.95 5.66 6.17
CA TYR A 9 -21.65 5.36 4.92
C TYR A 9 -20.76 4.78 3.81
N GLY A 10 -19.44 4.64 4.05
CA GLY A 10 -18.50 4.12 3.06
C GLY A 10 -18.16 5.10 1.93
N ASN A 11 -18.48 6.38 2.07
CA ASN A 11 -18.10 7.43 1.13
C ASN A 11 -16.59 7.71 1.14
N ILE A 12 -15.92 7.42 2.27
CA ILE A 12 -14.46 7.41 2.36
C ILE A 12 -14.01 5.96 2.38
N ASN A 13 -13.19 5.60 1.40
CA ASN A 13 -12.57 4.30 1.31
C ASN A 13 -11.05 4.40 1.51
N PRO A 14 -10.55 4.20 2.74
CA PRO A 14 -9.15 4.50 3.07
C PRO A 14 -8.12 3.60 2.36
N TYR A 15 -8.55 2.40 1.95
CA TYR A 15 -7.70 1.46 1.22
C TYR A 15 -7.76 1.66 -0.31
N GLU A 16 -8.70 2.48 -0.79
CA GLU A 16 -8.86 2.73 -2.22
C GLU A 16 -7.76 3.66 -2.71
N LYS A 17 -6.81 3.07 -3.43
CA LYS A 17 -5.80 3.85 -4.15
C LYS A 17 -6.40 4.31 -5.46
N PHE A 18 -6.50 5.63 -5.65
CA PHE A 18 -6.72 6.19 -6.97
C PHE A 18 -5.55 5.81 -7.88
N PHE A 19 -5.77 4.82 -8.75
CA PHE A 19 -4.76 4.37 -9.69
C PHE A 19 -4.57 5.42 -10.79
N ASN A 20 -3.66 6.36 -10.56
CA ASN A 20 -3.24 7.27 -11.61
C ASN A 20 -2.39 6.49 -12.61
N ARG A 21 -2.97 6.19 -13.77
CA ARG A 21 -2.29 5.46 -14.88
C ARG A 21 -1.02 6.14 -15.39
N LYS A 22 -0.80 7.43 -15.07
CA LYS A 22 0.42 8.19 -15.42
C LYS A 22 1.44 8.23 -14.29
N SER A 23 1.15 7.67 -13.11
CA SER A 23 2.09 7.62 -12.00
C SER A 23 3.29 6.74 -12.30
N GLU A 24 4.43 7.03 -11.66
CA GLU A 24 5.60 6.16 -11.72
C GLU A 24 5.27 4.74 -11.23
N TYR A 25 4.39 4.62 -10.24
CA TYR A 25 3.87 3.33 -9.79
C TYR A 25 3.20 2.54 -10.92
N ALA A 26 2.30 3.18 -11.68
CA ALA A 26 1.62 2.53 -12.80
C ALA A 26 2.59 2.08 -13.91
N LYS A 27 3.66 2.86 -14.17
CA LYS A 27 4.70 2.49 -15.13
C LYS A 27 5.50 1.27 -14.66
N LEU A 28 5.93 1.27 -13.39
CA LEU A 28 6.69 0.16 -12.81
C LEU A 28 5.84 -1.11 -12.71
N ALA A 29 4.57 -0.99 -12.30
CA ALA A 29 3.63 -2.10 -12.26
C ALA A 29 3.44 -2.72 -13.65
N LYS A 30 3.31 -1.89 -14.69
CA LYS A 30 3.23 -2.37 -16.08
C LYS A 30 4.49 -3.14 -16.50
N ILE A 31 5.69 -2.66 -16.16
CA ILE A 31 6.94 -3.38 -16.45
C ILE A 31 6.97 -4.74 -15.77
N ILE A 32 6.54 -4.83 -14.50
CA ILE A 32 6.46 -6.09 -13.75
C ILE A 32 5.53 -7.06 -14.47
N THR A 33 4.30 -6.64 -14.79
CA THR A 33 3.32 -7.50 -15.48
C THR A 33 3.81 -7.95 -16.85
N GLU A 34 4.37 -7.05 -17.66
CA GLU A 34 4.89 -7.43 -18.99
C GLU A 34 6.07 -8.40 -18.91
N ASN A 35 6.92 -8.27 -17.88
CA ASN A 35 8.05 -9.19 -17.68
C ASN A 35 7.57 -10.54 -17.15
N GLU A 36 6.60 -10.56 -16.24
CA GLU A 36 5.96 -11.79 -15.75
C GLU A 36 5.35 -12.58 -16.90
N GLU A 37 4.57 -11.93 -17.77
CA GLU A 37 3.97 -12.55 -18.96
C GLU A 37 5.04 -13.16 -19.88
N LYS A 38 6.13 -12.44 -20.15
CA LYS A 38 7.23 -12.93 -20.99
C LYS A 38 7.94 -14.13 -20.38
N ILE A 39 8.20 -14.11 -19.07
CA ILE A 39 8.86 -15.20 -18.36
C ILE A 39 7.94 -16.44 -18.35
N THR A 40 6.66 -16.27 -18.04
CA THR A 40 5.68 -17.37 -18.07
C THR A 40 5.57 -17.96 -19.48
N ALA A 41 5.48 -17.13 -20.53
CA ALA A 41 5.46 -17.61 -21.91
C ALA A 41 6.74 -18.37 -22.30
N PHE A 42 7.90 -17.87 -21.87
CA PHE A 42 9.19 -18.53 -22.09
C PHE A 42 9.26 -19.89 -21.40
N LEU A 43 8.87 -19.98 -20.13
CA LEU A 43 8.86 -21.23 -19.38
C LEU A 43 7.89 -22.24 -20.00
N ASN A 44 6.67 -21.82 -20.37
CA ASN A 44 5.70 -22.69 -21.04
C ASN A 44 6.19 -23.27 -22.38
N ALA A 45 7.11 -22.59 -23.07
CA ALA A 45 7.69 -23.05 -24.33
C ALA A 45 8.86 -24.04 -24.15
N LEU A 46 9.43 -24.14 -22.95
CA LEU A 46 10.53 -25.06 -22.65
C LEU A 46 10.01 -26.46 -22.29
N PRO A 47 10.55 -27.53 -22.90
CA PRO A 47 10.19 -28.90 -22.53
C PRO A 47 10.73 -29.25 -21.13
N ASN A 48 9.93 -29.97 -20.33
CA ASN A 48 10.26 -30.44 -18.97
C ASN A 48 10.64 -29.31 -17.99
N SER A 49 9.88 -28.21 -17.99
CA SER A 49 10.12 -27.01 -17.15
C SER A 49 9.08 -26.82 -16.05
N GLU A 50 8.36 -27.88 -15.67
CA GLU A 50 7.24 -27.80 -14.73
C GLU A 50 7.70 -27.36 -13.32
N GLU A 51 8.92 -27.73 -12.93
CA GLU A 51 9.50 -27.33 -11.64
C GLU A 51 9.81 -25.82 -11.62
N GLU A 52 10.43 -25.29 -12.67
CA GLU A 52 10.73 -23.87 -12.79
C GLU A 52 9.46 -23.01 -12.87
N GLN A 53 8.44 -23.48 -13.59
CA GLN A 53 7.13 -22.83 -13.62
C GLN A 53 6.48 -22.78 -12.23
N HIS A 54 6.58 -23.87 -11.48
CA HIS A 54 6.06 -23.95 -10.13
C HIS A 54 6.79 -23.00 -9.18
N LEU A 55 8.13 -23.00 -9.19
CA LEU A 55 8.97 -22.10 -8.38
C LEU A 55 8.70 -20.63 -8.71
N PHE A 56 8.59 -20.29 -10.00
CA PHE A 56 8.26 -18.93 -10.44
C PHE A 56 6.88 -18.50 -9.92
N SER A 57 5.87 -19.36 -10.07
CA SER A 57 4.50 -19.08 -9.59
C SER A 57 4.47 -18.89 -8.07
N GLN A 58 5.17 -19.73 -7.30
CA GLN A 58 5.28 -19.58 -5.85
C GLN A 58 5.92 -18.24 -5.47
N MET A 59 6.99 -17.85 -6.17
CA MET A 59 7.68 -16.59 -5.92
C MET A 59 6.78 -15.37 -6.19
N ILE A 60 6.05 -15.35 -7.31
CA ILE A 60 5.12 -14.26 -7.64
C ILE A 60 4.00 -14.15 -6.59
N ASN A 61 3.42 -15.28 -6.19
CA ASN A 61 2.39 -15.31 -5.16
C ASN A 61 2.91 -14.77 -3.82
N ALA A 62 4.08 -15.26 -3.36
CA ALA A 62 4.69 -14.81 -2.12
C ALA A 62 5.03 -13.31 -2.15
N HIS A 63 5.52 -12.80 -3.29
CA HIS A 63 5.80 -11.38 -3.47
C HIS A 63 4.53 -10.52 -3.41
N SER A 64 3.44 -10.99 -4.03
CA SER A 64 2.13 -10.33 -3.97
C SER A 64 1.61 -10.26 -2.53
N GLU A 65 1.67 -11.36 -1.78
CA GLU A 65 1.25 -11.43 -0.38
C GLU A 65 2.06 -10.49 0.52
N ILE A 66 3.39 -10.48 0.39
CA ILE A 66 4.27 -9.58 1.14
C ILE A 66 3.97 -8.11 0.81
N THR A 67 3.68 -7.80 -0.45
CA THR A 67 3.31 -6.45 -0.88
C THR A 67 2.00 -6.02 -0.22
N GLN A 68 0.96 -6.87 -0.28
CA GLN A 68 -0.33 -6.61 0.37
C GLN A 68 -0.18 -6.42 1.88
N PHE A 69 0.59 -7.29 2.55
CA PHE A 69 0.88 -7.17 3.97
C PHE A 69 1.60 -5.87 4.30
N SER A 70 2.60 -5.48 3.50
CA SER A 70 3.34 -4.24 3.68
C SER A 70 2.44 -3.01 3.53
N GLU A 71 1.51 -3.03 2.58
CA GLU A 71 0.54 -1.96 2.38
C GLU A 71 -0.42 -1.84 3.57
N PHE A 72 -0.88 -2.98 4.11
CA PHE A 72 -1.69 -3.02 5.32
C PHE A 72 -0.95 -2.46 6.55
N VAL A 73 0.31 -2.83 6.75
CA VAL A 73 1.12 -2.32 7.88
C VAL A 73 1.32 -0.81 7.75
N ARG A 74 1.71 -0.31 6.57
CA ARG A 74 1.88 1.13 6.32
C ARG A 74 0.60 1.93 6.55
N PHE A 75 -0.54 1.36 6.17
CA PHE A 75 -1.84 1.96 6.43
C PHE A 75 -2.09 2.10 7.95
N MET A 76 -1.90 1.02 8.71
CA MET A 76 -2.09 1.03 10.16
C MET A 76 -1.14 2.00 10.87
N GLU A 77 0.14 2.04 10.46
CA GLU A 77 1.12 2.98 10.97
C GLU A 77 0.74 4.43 10.67
N GLY A 78 0.28 4.73 9.46
CA GLY A 78 -0.20 6.06 9.08
C GLY A 78 -1.40 6.52 9.90
N PHE A 79 -2.38 5.65 10.15
CA PHE A 79 -3.53 5.95 11.00
C PHE A 79 -3.13 6.20 12.45
N ARG A 80 -2.25 5.36 13.00
CA ARG A 80 -1.71 5.55 14.35
C ARG A 80 -0.98 6.87 14.49
N LEU A 81 -0.12 7.21 13.52
CA LEU A 81 0.60 8.47 13.50
C LEU A 81 -0.37 9.68 13.45
N GLY A 82 -1.36 9.64 12.57
CA GLY A 82 -2.38 10.69 12.47
C GLY A 82 -3.16 10.89 13.78
N ALA A 83 -3.55 9.80 14.45
CA ALA A 83 -4.21 9.87 15.75
C ALA A 83 -3.31 10.47 16.84
N SER A 84 -2.04 10.07 16.89
CA SER A 84 -1.06 10.62 17.85
C SER A 84 -0.88 12.13 17.67
N ILE A 85 -0.73 12.61 16.43
CA ILE A 85 -0.60 14.05 16.13
C ILE A 85 -1.85 14.82 16.60
N MET A 86 -3.05 14.28 16.35
CA MET A 86 -4.31 14.91 16.79
C MET A 86 -4.41 14.99 18.31
N LEU A 87 -4.04 13.91 19.03
CA LEU A 87 -4.04 13.89 20.49
C LEU A 87 -3.06 14.92 21.06
N GLU A 88 -1.85 15.01 20.53
CA GLU A 88 -0.84 15.97 20.98
C GLU A 88 -1.26 17.43 20.71
N THR A 89 -1.90 17.68 19.58
CA THR A 89 -2.30 19.05 19.19
C THR A 89 -3.52 19.54 19.95
N PHE A 90 -4.54 18.69 20.14
CA PHE A 90 -5.87 19.12 20.58
C PHE A 90 -6.30 18.61 21.95
N VAL A 91 -5.66 17.57 22.49
CA VAL A 91 -6.13 16.90 23.73
C VAL A 91 -5.12 17.03 24.86
N LEU A 92 -3.82 16.89 24.58
CA LEU A 92 -2.80 17.04 25.60
C LEU A 92 -2.62 18.52 25.94
N PRO A 93 -2.62 18.90 27.24
CA PRO A 93 -2.38 20.27 27.62
C PRO A 93 -0.99 20.67 27.14
N GLN A 94 -0.90 21.73 26.33
CA GLN A 94 0.38 22.33 25.97
C GLN A 94 1.07 22.76 27.28
N GLN A 95 2.11 22.04 27.69
CA GLN A 95 3.11 22.61 28.58
C GLN A 95 3.82 23.68 27.76
N SER A 96 3.24 24.88 27.73
CA SER A 96 3.70 25.94 26.85
C SER A 96 5.06 26.43 27.32
N VAL A 97 6.09 26.16 26.52
CA VAL A 97 7.34 26.95 26.52
C VAL A 97 7.10 28.32 25.84
N ILE A 98 5.99 28.47 25.11
CA ILE A 98 5.64 29.65 24.30
C ILE A 98 4.81 30.69 25.08
N ARG A 99 4.49 30.46 26.36
CA ARG A 99 3.77 31.48 27.17
C ARG A 99 4.59 32.76 27.40
N ASP A 100 5.90 32.73 27.17
CA ASP A 100 6.81 33.85 27.44
C ASP A 100 7.03 34.79 26.24
N ILE A 101 6.29 34.65 25.13
CA ILE A 101 6.50 35.44 23.90
C ILE A 101 5.29 36.32 23.54
N TYR A 102 4.48 36.74 24.52
CA TYR A 102 3.51 37.83 24.36
C TYR A 102 3.47 38.73 25.59
#